data_AF-A0A957TJE8-F1
#
_entry.id   AF-A0A957TJE8-F1
#
_cell.length_a   1.000
_cell.length_b   1.000
_cell.length_c   1.000
_cell.angle_alpha   90.00
_cell.angle_beta   90.00
_cell.angle_gamma   90.00
#
_symmetry.space_group_name_H-M   'P 1'
#
loop_
_entity.id
_entity.type
_entity.pdbx_description
1 polymer ?
#
loop_
_entity_poly.entity_id
_entity_poly.type
_entity_poly.pdbx_seq_one_letter_code
_entity_poly.pdbx_strand_id
1 'polypeptide(L)'
;MGLDRATRVDFAMWFVLLTALLLYAMTLDTGLQPEELRGGDLITHQYAQVQARPSNAPGYPLYTMGGWLWFRIVHLLAVGLGSPNPNPMPLLSSYSTLWALLALWLLYRILVVLFARVRALPPSLVNTLSLARLALGVAGEQRLAALLTLFYAVTYFFWYYATTTEQYSSAIA
;
A
#
# COMPACT_ATOMS: atom_id res chain seq x y z
N MET A 1 14.13 23.52 -14.89
CA MET A 1 13.38 22.58 -15.74
C MET A 1 13.09 21.20 -15.11
N GLY A 2 13.76 20.77 -14.02
CA GLY A 2 13.54 19.42 -13.44
C GLY A 2 12.39 19.26 -12.44
N LEU A 3 11.94 20.33 -11.77
CA LEU A 3 10.87 20.26 -10.76
C LEU A 3 9.47 20.08 -11.36
N ASP A 4 9.25 20.52 -12.59
CA ASP A 4 7.94 20.50 -13.26
C ASP A 4 7.51 19.09 -13.72
N ARG A 5 8.44 18.12 -13.75
CA ARG A 5 8.10 16.69 -13.94
C ARG A 5 7.75 15.98 -12.64
N ALA A 6 8.34 16.40 -11.52
CA ALA A 6 8.10 15.79 -10.21
C ALA A 6 6.71 16.10 -9.66
N THR A 7 6.02 17.11 -10.20
CA THR A 7 4.66 17.53 -9.83
C THR A 7 3.58 16.93 -10.72
N ARG A 8 3.91 16.42 -11.91
CA ARG A 8 2.94 15.82 -12.81
C ARG A 8 2.59 14.41 -12.35
N VAL A 9 1.30 14.20 -12.17
CA VAL A 9 0.70 12.88 -12.09
C VAL A 9 0.96 12.18 -13.43
N ASP A 10 1.66 11.05 -13.40
CA ASP A 10 2.03 10.30 -14.60
C ASP A 10 1.36 8.91 -14.63
N PHE A 11 1.34 8.32 -15.83
CA PHE A 11 0.70 7.02 -16.06
C PHE A 11 1.32 5.89 -15.23
N ALA A 12 2.64 5.94 -14.98
CA ALA A 12 3.33 4.90 -14.24
C ALA A 12 2.90 4.86 -12.77
N MET A 13 2.68 6.03 -12.17
CA MET A 13 2.12 6.13 -10.82
C MET A 13 0.72 5.51 -10.75
N TRP A 14 -0.17 5.89 -11.67
CA TRP A 14 -1.53 5.33 -11.70
C TRP A 14 -1.52 3.83 -11.92
N PHE A 15 -0.67 3.34 -12.82
CA PHE A 15 -0.53 1.91 -13.07
C PHE A 15 -0.15 1.15 -11.80
N VAL A 16 0.82 1.65 -11.02
CA VAL A 16 1.22 1.03 -9.75
C VAL A 16 0.07 1.04 -8.74
N LEU A 17 -0.59 2.18 -8.55
CA LEU A 17 -1.69 2.30 -7.58
C LEU A 17 -2.89 1.45 -7.96
N LEU A 18 -3.27 1.42 -9.24
CA LEU A 18 -4.36 0.59 -9.75
C LEU A 18 -4.02 -0.90 -9.62
N THR A 19 -2.79 -1.30 -9.94
CA THR A 19 -2.37 -2.71 -9.79
C THR A 19 -2.45 -3.14 -8.33
N ALA A 20 -1.94 -2.32 -7.40
CA ALA A 20 -2.01 -2.60 -5.97
C ALA A 20 -3.47 -2.64 -5.45
N LEU A 21 -4.31 -1.71 -5.91
CA LEU A 21 -5.73 -1.69 -5.55
C LEU A 21 -6.50 -2.90 -6.09
N LEU A 22 -6.23 -3.32 -7.32
CA LEU A 22 -6.85 -4.51 -7.92
C LEU A 22 -6.42 -5.78 -7.18
N LEU A 23 -5.14 -5.91 -6.84
CA LEU A 23 -4.66 -7.02 -6.01
C LEU A 23 -5.37 -7.07 -4.65
N TYR A 24 -5.52 -5.92 -3.98
CA TYR A 24 -6.31 -5.82 -2.76
C TYR A 24 -7.78 -6.22 -2.97
N ALA A 25 -8.41 -5.75 -4.04
CA ALA A 25 -9.81 -6.09 -4.33
C ALA A 25 -9.99 -7.61 -4.55
N MET A 26 -9.01 -8.27 -5.16
CA MET A 26 -9.01 -9.72 -5.37
C MET A 26 -8.83 -10.53 -4.07
N THR A 27 -8.35 -9.92 -2.99
CA THR A 27 -8.21 -10.57 -1.67
C THR A 27 -9.36 -10.25 -0.72
N LEU A 28 -10.31 -9.39 -1.11
CA LEU A 28 -11.42 -9.02 -0.25
C LEU A 28 -12.34 -10.21 -0.01
N ASP A 29 -12.59 -10.51 1.27
CA ASP A 29 -13.49 -11.59 1.70
C ASP A 29 -14.96 -11.25 1.43
N THR A 30 -15.34 -11.39 0.17
CA THR A 30 -16.67 -11.07 -0.37
C THR A 30 -17.39 -12.31 -0.89
N GLY A 31 -16.74 -13.47 -0.81
CA GLY A 31 -17.17 -14.70 -1.47
C GLY A 31 -16.90 -14.72 -2.98
N LEU A 32 -16.23 -13.69 -3.51
CA LEU A 32 -15.85 -13.56 -4.92
C LEU A 32 -14.34 -13.72 -5.15
N GLN A 33 -13.55 -13.87 -4.08
CA GLN A 33 -12.11 -14.11 -4.21
C GLN A 33 -11.83 -15.53 -4.72
N PRO A 34 -10.72 -15.74 -5.46
CA PRO A 34 -10.19 -17.07 -5.72
C PRO A 34 -9.94 -17.82 -4.40
N GLU A 35 -10.21 -19.12 -4.38
CA GLU A 35 -10.05 -19.97 -3.18
C GLU A 35 -8.62 -19.94 -2.66
N GLU A 36 -7.64 -19.79 -3.55
CA GLU A 36 -6.21 -19.67 -3.23
C GLU A 36 -5.85 -18.36 -2.51
N LEU A 37 -6.76 -17.38 -2.46
CA LEU A 37 -6.61 -16.08 -1.79
C LEU A 37 -7.52 -15.96 -0.55
N ARG A 38 -8.18 -17.06 -0.15
CA ARG A 38 -9.15 -17.08 0.94
C ARG A 38 -8.44 -17.04 2.29
N GLY A 39 -8.81 -16.08 3.14
CA GLY A 39 -8.22 -15.88 4.48
C GLY A 39 -7.02 -14.93 4.53
N GLY A 40 -6.59 -14.38 3.40
CA GLY A 40 -5.57 -13.34 3.33
C GLY A 40 -6.05 -12.00 3.87
N ASP A 41 -6.11 -11.85 5.19
CA ASP A 41 -6.28 -10.54 5.81
C ASP A 41 -4.94 -9.81 5.82
N LEU A 42 -4.84 -8.74 5.05
CA LEU A 42 -3.57 -8.03 4.93
C LEU A 42 -3.13 -7.33 6.23
N ILE A 43 -3.93 -7.27 7.31
CA ILE A 43 -3.77 -6.21 8.32
C ILE A 43 -4.12 -6.66 9.75
N THR A 44 -3.08 -6.92 10.55
CA THR A 44 -3.08 -7.49 11.91
C THR A 44 -3.66 -6.62 13.06
N HIS A 45 -4.46 -5.59 12.78
CA HIS A 45 -4.95 -4.65 13.82
C HIS A 45 -6.46 -4.44 13.86
N GLN A 46 -7.23 -5.22 13.10
CA GLN A 46 -8.69 -5.10 13.02
C GLN A 46 -9.37 -5.18 14.40
N TYR A 47 -8.90 -6.07 15.26
CA TYR A 47 -9.41 -6.21 16.63
C TYR A 47 -9.23 -4.93 17.48
N ALA A 48 -8.06 -4.30 17.39
CA ALA A 48 -7.77 -3.07 18.14
C ALA A 48 -8.59 -1.89 17.62
N GLN A 49 -8.78 -1.81 16.29
CA GLN A 49 -9.59 -0.80 15.62
C GLN A 49 -11.07 -0.90 16.00
N VAL A 50 -11.64 -2.12 16.01
CA VAL A 50 -13.04 -2.31 16.42
C VAL A 50 -13.27 -1.88 17.87
N GLN A 51 -12.33 -2.17 18.76
CA GLN A 51 -12.47 -1.93 20.20
C GLN A 51 -12.02 -0.54 20.66
N ALA A 52 -11.51 0.29 19.76
CA ALA A 52 -10.89 1.57 20.08
C ALA A 52 -9.91 1.46 21.27
N ARG A 53 -9.08 0.40 21.31
CA ARG A 53 -8.13 0.22 22.42
C ARG A 53 -6.98 1.22 22.31
N PRO A 54 -6.77 2.09 23.32
CA PRO A 54 -5.56 2.88 23.39
C PRO A 54 -4.37 1.94 23.62
N SER A 55 -3.34 2.04 22.78
CA SER A 55 -2.06 1.37 22.99
C SER A 55 -0.95 2.41 22.94
N ASN A 56 0.09 2.17 23.72
CA ASN A 56 1.16 3.09 24.07
C ASN A 56 2.35 3.08 23.08
N ALA A 57 2.21 2.43 21.92
CA ALA A 57 3.21 2.48 20.87
C ALA A 57 3.04 3.73 19.96
N PRO A 58 4.13 4.40 19.53
CA PRO A 58 4.05 5.52 18.61
C PRO A 58 3.28 5.14 17.33
N GLY A 59 2.32 5.97 16.93
CA GLY A 59 1.48 5.74 15.74
C GLY A 59 0.21 4.90 15.98
N TYR A 60 0.10 4.14 17.08
CA TYR A 60 -1.11 3.36 17.39
C TYR A 60 -2.38 4.20 17.48
N PRO A 61 -2.41 5.40 18.08
CA PRO A 61 -3.63 6.22 18.09
C PRO A 61 -4.16 6.52 16.69
N LEU A 62 -3.28 6.79 15.72
CA LEU A 62 -3.67 7.02 14.33
C LEU A 62 -4.27 5.75 13.71
N TYR A 63 -3.57 4.62 13.83
CA TYR A 63 -4.03 3.37 13.23
C TYR A 63 -5.29 2.80 13.91
N THR A 64 -5.42 2.99 15.22
CA THR A 64 -6.45 2.35 16.03
C THR A 64 -7.69 3.24 16.16
N MET A 65 -7.53 4.51 16.59
CA MET A 65 -8.66 5.43 16.70
C MET A 65 -9.12 5.92 15.33
N GLY A 66 -8.17 6.14 14.40
CA GLY A 66 -8.49 6.48 13.02
C GLY A 66 -9.18 5.33 12.30
N GLY A 67 -8.72 4.09 12.50
CA GLY A 67 -9.38 2.90 11.96
C GLY A 67 -10.76 2.66 12.56
N TRP A 68 -10.92 2.91 13.87
CA TRP A 68 -12.23 2.89 14.51
C TRP A 68 -13.20 3.90 13.88
N LEU A 69 -12.79 5.18 13.80
CA LEU A 69 -13.61 6.24 13.24
C LEU A 69 -13.97 5.96 11.78
N TRP A 70 -12.99 5.51 11.00
CA TRP A 70 -13.20 5.09 9.61
C TRP A 70 -14.24 3.98 9.52
N PHE A 71 -14.08 2.90 10.29
CA PHE A 71 -15.03 1.80 10.32
C PHE A 71 -16.45 2.27 10.63
N ARG A 72 -16.63 3.13 11.64
CA ARG A 72 -17.95 3.67 11.99
C ARG A 72 -18.56 4.46 10.84
N ILE A 73 -17.79 5.33 10.18
CA ILE A 73 -18.26 6.13 9.05
C ILE A 73 -18.65 5.24 7.88
N VAL A 74 -17.75 4.35 7.43
CA VAL A 74 -18.00 3.53 6.24
C VAL A 74 -19.10 2.49 6.50
N HIS A 75 -19.19 1.94 7.71
CA HIS A 75 -20.29 1.07 8.11
C HIS A 75 -21.64 1.80 8.07
N LEU A 76 -21.73 3.02 8.59
CA LEU A 76 -22.96 3.82 8.53
C LEU A 76 -23.37 4.12 7.09
N LEU A 77 -22.40 4.45 6.23
CA LEU A 77 -22.65 4.66 4.81
C LEU A 77 -23.15 3.38 4.12
N ALA A 78 -22.53 2.23 4.40
CA ALA A 78 -22.93 0.96 3.81
C ALA A 78 -24.36 0.55 4.21
N VAL A 79 -24.74 0.76 5.47
CA VAL A 79 -26.11 0.58 5.95
C VAL A 79 -27.07 1.54 5.23
N GLY A 80 -26.71 2.82 5.13
CA GLY A 80 -27.51 3.83 4.43
C GLY A 80 -27.70 3.55 2.94
N LEU A 81 -26.76 2.83 2.31
CA LEU A 81 -26.81 2.41 0.91
C LEU A 81 -27.54 1.07 0.68
N GLY A 82 -28.17 0.50 1.71
CA GLY A 82 -29.01 -0.69 1.59
C GLY A 82 -28.33 -2.02 1.94
N SER A 83 -27.17 -2.00 2.60
CA SER A 83 -26.54 -3.20 3.16
C SER A 83 -26.80 -3.28 4.67
N PRO A 84 -27.88 -3.93 5.13
CA PRO A 84 -28.32 -3.87 6.53
C PRO A 84 -27.33 -4.52 7.51
N ASN A 85 -26.55 -5.50 7.06
CA ASN A 85 -25.48 -6.15 7.82
C ASN A 85 -24.22 -6.21 6.93
N PRO A 86 -23.50 -5.08 6.77
CA PRO A 86 -22.34 -5.04 5.89
C PRO A 86 -21.19 -5.86 6.49
N ASN A 87 -20.50 -6.61 5.65
CA ASN A 87 -19.36 -7.42 6.10
C ASN A 87 -18.28 -6.51 6.71
N PRO A 88 -17.91 -6.68 8.00
CA PRO A 88 -16.94 -5.82 8.66
C PRO A 88 -15.53 -5.97 8.11
N MET A 89 -15.17 -7.12 7.53
CA MET A 89 -13.82 -7.41 7.08
C MET A 89 -13.35 -6.43 5.97
N PRO A 90 -14.05 -6.29 4.82
CA PRO A 90 -13.68 -5.31 3.80
C PRO A 90 -13.67 -3.85 4.28
N LEU A 91 -14.55 -3.52 5.24
CA LEU A 91 -14.67 -2.19 5.80
C LEU A 91 -13.45 -1.83 6.65
N LEU A 92 -13.01 -2.75 7.51
CA LEU A 92 -11.82 -2.58 8.35
C LEU A 92 -10.54 -2.57 7.51
N SER A 93 -10.41 -3.52 6.57
CA SER A 93 -9.23 -3.60 5.70
C SER A 93 -9.09 -2.38 4.79
N SER A 94 -10.20 -1.73 4.40
CA SER A 94 -10.17 -0.54 3.54
C SER A 94 -9.41 0.64 4.13
N TYR A 95 -9.39 0.79 5.46
CA TYR A 95 -8.65 1.87 6.12
C TYR A 95 -7.15 1.72 5.93
N SER A 96 -6.66 0.49 6.06
CA SER A 96 -5.25 0.21 5.97
C SER A 96 -4.82 0.07 4.50
N THR A 97 -5.72 -0.30 3.59
CA THR A 97 -5.52 -0.13 2.13
C THR A 97 -5.35 1.33 1.74
N LEU A 98 -6.15 2.25 2.31
CA LEU A 98 -5.95 3.68 2.10
C LEU A 98 -4.52 4.09 2.49
N TRP A 99 -4.04 3.69 3.66
CA TRP A 99 -2.67 3.99 4.10
C TRP A 99 -1.60 3.34 3.22
N ALA A 100 -1.81 2.10 2.77
CA ALA A 100 -0.91 1.42 1.85
C ALA A 100 -0.81 2.19 0.52
N LEU A 101 -1.94 2.60 -0.07
CA LEU A 101 -1.97 3.38 -1.31
C LEU A 101 -1.28 4.75 -1.14
N LEU A 102 -1.52 5.43 -0.01
CA LEU A 102 -0.84 6.69 0.31
C LEU A 102 0.67 6.51 0.48
N ALA A 103 1.10 5.44 1.13
CA ALA A 103 2.51 5.11 1.32
C ALA A 103 3.19 4.79 -0.03
N LEU A 104 2.56 4.00 -0.89
CA LEU A 104 3.07 3.69 -2.23
C LEU A 104 3.14 4.93 -3.11
N TRP A 105 2.12 5.78 -3.07
CA TRP A 105 2.13 7.08 -3.74
C TRP A 105 3.31 7.94 -3.26
N LEU A 106 3.48 8.08 -1.95
CA LEU A 106 4.56 8.88 -1.38
C LEU A 106 5.94 8.32 -1.75
N LEU A 107 6.12 7.00 -1.66
CA LEU A 107 7.35 6.31 -2.04
C LEU A 107 7.69 6.58 -3.51
N TYR A 108 6.73 6.40 -4.42
CA TYR A 108 6.92 6.70 -5.83
C TYR A 108 7.40 8.15 -6.05
N ARG A 109 6.75 9.12 -5.39
CA ARG A 109 7.10 10.54 -5.52
C ARG A 109 8.49 10.85 -4.99
N ILE A 110 8.87 10.26 -3.86
CA ILE A 110 10.22 10.39 -3.29
C ILE A 110 11.26 9.83 -4.27
N LEU A 111 11.02 8.65 -4.83
CA LEU A 111 11.94 8.01 -5.79
C LEU A 111 12.11 8.86 -7.05
N VAL A 112 11.03 9.37 -7.64
CA VAL A 112 11.11 10.27 -8.80
C VAL A 112 11.96 11.51 -8.49
N VAL A 113 11.74 12.14 -7.33
CA VAL A 113 12.54 13.31 -6.91
C VAL A 113 14.01 12.93 -6.74
N LEU A 114 14.31 11.85 -6.04
CA LEU A 114 15.68 11.39 -5.82
C LEU A 114 16.39 11.08 -7.13
N PHE A 115 15.72 10.39 -8.06
CA PHE A 115 16.27 10.04 -9.36
C PHE A 115 16.55 11.25 -10.24
N ALA A 116 15.65 12.23 -10.25
CA ALA A 116 15.90 13.50 -10.92
C ALA A 116 17.14 14.21 -10.33
N ARG A 117 17.33 14.17 -9.00
CA ARG A 117 18.52 14.75 -8.34
C ARG A 117 19.80 14.00 -8.69
N VAL A 118 19.80 12.67 -8.65
CA VAL A 118 20.97 11.83 -9.01
C VAL A 118 21.39 12.07 -10.47
N ARG A 119 20.42 12.20 -11.38
CA ARG A 119 20.69 12.53 -12.78
C ARG A 119 21.30 13.92 -12.96
N ALA A 120 20.96 14.87 -12.11
CA ALA A 120 21.46 16.25 -12.19
C ALA A 120 22.86 16.48 -11.59
N LEU A 121 23.43 15.51 -10.87
CA LEU A 121 24.76 15.63 -10.26
C LEU A 121 25.90 15.89 -11.29
N PRO A 122 26.99 16.58 -10.93
CA PRO A 122 28.15 16.71 -11.81
C PRO A 122 28.88 15.36 -11.97
N PRO A 123 29.44 15.03 -13.14
CA PRO A 123 30.16 13.76 -13.38
C PRO A 123 31.30 13.46 -12.40
N SER A 124 31.91 14.49 -11.82
CA SER A 124 33.00 14.36 -10.84
C SER A 124 32.59 13.68 -9.53
N LEU A 125 31.30 13.70 -9.17
CA LEU A 125 30.77 13.07 -7.94
C LEU A 125 30.23 11.64 -8.17
N VAL A 126 30.38 11.10 -9.38
CA VAL A 126 29.54 9.99 -9.88
C VAL A 126 30.24 8.64 -9.89
N ASN A 127 31.55 8.56 -9.62
CA ASN A 127 32.29 7.29 -9.68
C ASN A 127 31.63 6.17 -8.83
N THR A 128 31.01 6.53 -7.70
CA THR A 128 30.27 5.59 -6.82
C THR A 128 28.81 5.35 -7.25
N LEU A 129 28.21 6.22 -8.05
CA LEU A 129 26.79 6.17 -8.47
C LEU A 129 26.60 5.84 -9.96
N SER A 130 27.65 5.34 -10.61
CA SER A 130 27.68 5.02 -12.04
C SER A 130 26.58 4.03 -12.44
N LEU A 131 26.36 2.98 -11.64
CA LEU A 131 25.28 2.00 -11.85
C LEU A 131 23.90 2.64 -11.76
N ALA A 132 23.66 3.51 -10.78
CA ALA A 132 22.38 4.19 -10.61
C ALA A 132 22.09 5.09 -11.83
N ARG A 133 23.10 5.79 -12.36
CA ARG A 133 22.93 6.58 -13.59
C ARG A 133 22.71 5.74 -14.83
N LEU A 134 23.40 4.63 -14.96
CA LEU A 134 23.19 3.71 -16.06
C LEU A 134 21.74 3.20 -16.06
N ALA A 135 21.26 2.76 -14.89
CA ALA A 135 19.87 2.34 -14.72
C ALA A 135 18.87 3.47 -15.06
N LEU A 136 19.15 4.70 -14.61
CA LEU A 136 18.32 5.88 -14.94
C LEU A 136 18.36 6.25 -16.42
N GLY A 137 19.49 6.07 -17.09
CA GLY A 137 19.64 6.34 -18.52
C GLY A 137 18.85 5.35 -19.39
N VAL A 138 18.86 4.07 -19.00
CA VAL A 138 18.17 3.00 -19.73
C VAL A 138 16.66 2.98 -19.42
N ALA A 139 16.28 2.99 -18.15
CA ALA A 139 14.89 2.84 -17.75
C ALA A 139 14.12 4.17 -17.77
N GLY A 140 14.79 5.28 -17.44
CA GLY A 140 14.15 6.55 -17.12
C GLY A 140 13.65 6.61 -15.68
N GLU A 141 13.64 7.82 -15.11
CA GLU A 141 13.33 8.11 -13.69
C GLU A 141 12.00 7.50 -13.24
N GLN A 142 10.93 7.74 -13.99
CA GLN A 142 9.56 7.31 -13.66
C GLN A 142 9.40 5.79 -13.71
N ARG A 143 9.98 5.14 -14.73
CA ARG A 143 9.87 3.68 -14.86
C ARG A 143 10.64 2.97 -13.76
N LEU A 144 11.84 3.44 -13.43
CA LEU A 144 12.61 2.88 -12.34
C LEU A 144 11.90 3.08 -10.99
N ALA A 145 11.31 4.25 -10.76
CA ALA A 145 10.51 4.52 -9.57
C ALA A 145 9.31 3.56 -9.50
N ALA A 146 8.58 3.37 -10.59
CA ALA A 146 7.44 2.47 -10.65
C ALA A 146 7.83 1.01 -10.37
N LEU A 147 8.94 0.53 -10.95
CA LEU A 147 9.43 -0.83 -10.71
C LEU A 147 9.80 -1.06 -9.24
N LEU A 148 10.49 -0.11 -8.61
CA LEU A 148 10.88 -0.22 -7.20
C LEU A 148 9.67 -0.12 -6.27
N THR A 149 8.72 0.78 -6.56
CA THR A 149 7.47 0.87 -5.80
C THR A 149 6.63 -0.39 -5.95
N LEU A 150 6.53 -0.96 -7.16
CA LEU A 150 5.82 -2.21 -7.40
C LEU A 150 6.49 -3.39 -6.70
N PHE A 151 7.82 -3.49 -6.77
CA PHE A 151 8.58 -4.50 -6.05
C PHE A 151 8.32 -4.43 -4.54
N TYR A 152 8.32 -3.21 -3.97
CA TYR A 152 7.99 -3.01 -2.56
C TYR A 152 6.54 -3.42 -2.24
N ALA A 153 5.57 -3.02 -3.08
CA ALA A 153 4.16 -3.36 -2.92
C ALA A 153 3.93 -4.88 -2.92
N VAL A 154 4.54 -5.59 -3.86
CA VAL A 154 4.45 -7.05 -4.00
C VAL A 154 5.08 -7.76 -2.80
N THR A 155 6.24 -7.30 -2.35
CA THR A 155 6.92 -7.89 -1.17
C THR A 155 6.07 -7.72 0.08
N TYR A 156 5.47 -6.55 0.27
CA TYR A 156 4.56 -6.28 1.37
C TYR A 156 3.33 -7.19 1.28
N PHE A 157 2.68 -7.27 0.12
CA PHE A 157 1.53 -8.13 -0.12
C PHE A 157 1.81 -9.61 0.24
N PHE A 158 2.91 -10.18 -0.27
CA PHE A 158 3.26 -11.57 0.01
C PHE A 158 3.65 -11.81 1.46
N TRP A 159 4.31 -10.85 2.12
CA TRP A 159 4.66 -10.99 3.53
C TRP A 159 3.41 -11.08 4.42
N TYR A 160 2.41 -10.23 4.18
CA TYR A 160 1.15 -10.27 4.93
C TYR A 160 0.31 -11.51 4.62
N TYR A 161 0.27 -11.92 3.35
CA TYR A 161 -0.45 -13.13 2.94
C TYR A 161 0.15 -14.39 3.56
N ALA A 162 1.49 -14.48 3.64
CA ALA A 162 2.16 -15.60 4.28
C ALA A 162 1.86 -15.68 5.79
N THR A 163 1.86 -14.54 6.50
CA THR A 163 1.59 -14.51 7.95
C THR A 163 0.17 -14.91 8.33
N THR A 164 -0.82 -14.68 7.46
CA THR A 164 -2.20 -15.12 7.72
C THR A 164 -2.40 -16.59 7.47
N THR A 165 -1.70 -17.16 6.49
CA THR A 165 -1.75 -18.61 6.21
C THR A 165 -1.12 -19.44 7.33
N GLU A 166 0.00 -19.00 7.92
CA GLU A 166 0.65 -19.72 9.02
C GLU A 166 -0.15 -19.67 10.34
N GLN A 167 -0.77 -18.53 10.66
CA GLN A 167 -1.66 -18.44 11.83
C GLN A 167 -2.93 -19.29 11.66
N TYR A 168 -3.42 -19.44 10.43
CA TYR A 168 -4.55 -20.34 10.14
C TYR A 168 -4.15 -21.82 10.23
N SER A 169 -2.98 -22.18 9.68
CA SER A 169 -2.48 -23.55 9.68
C SER A 169 -2.12 -24.05 11.09
N SER A 170 -1.56 -23.18 11.93
CA SER A 170 -1.21 -23.50 13.32
C SER A 170 -2.42 -23.52 14.26
N ALA A 171 -3.53 -22.85 13.92
CA ALA A 171 -4.78 -22.91 14.68
C ALA A 171 -5.63 -24.17 14.37
N ILE A 172 -5.32 -24.89 13.30
CA ILE A 172 -6.01 -26.13 12.88
C ILE A 172 -5.20 -27.39 13.25
N ALA A 173 -3.91 -27.24 13.60
CA ALA A 173 -3.03 -28.33 14.03
C ALA A 173 -3.17 -28.68 15.51
#